data_AF-A0A938BZ59-F1
#
_entry.id   AF-A0A938BZ59-F1
#
_cell.length_a   1.000
_cell.length_b   1.000
_cell.length_c   1.000
_cell.angle_alpha   90.00
_cell.angle_beta   90.00
_cell.angle_gamma   90.00
#
_symmetry.space_group_name_H-M   'P 1'
#
loop_
_entity.id
_entity.type
_entity.pdbx_description
1 polymer ?
#
loop_
_entity_poly.entity_id
_entity_poly.type
_entity_poly.pdbx_seq_one_letter_code
_entity_poly.pdbx_strand_id
1 'polypeptide(L)'
;MSGYAEKQGRKLSDAKIAPAMTWSEPSRDVRIAREQAIRLIDSGNLHCVWSGRTLSADALDIDHCFPWAAWPCDDLWNLLPAHRTVNQNQKRDKLPGVEVLRSAQDRIQEWWERGYLKAGNHVLPERFMTEARATLPIIEHAEFQLDDVFAALNMRQIRLKYDQQVPVWEPEVLKRPT
;
A
#
# COMPACT_ATOMS: atom_id res chain seq x y z
N MET A 1 -21.92 -9.32 -24.21
CA MET A 1 -22.21 -7.92 -24.59
C MET A 1 -22.44 -7.73 -26.08
N SER A 2 -21.72 -8.42 -26.98
CA SER A 2 -21.92 -8.30 -28.44
C SER A 2 -23.36 -8.60 -28.91
N GLY A 3 -23.97 -9.68 -28.39
CA GLY A 3 -25.33 -10.08 -28.79
C GLY A 3 -26.48 -9.17 -28.32
N TYR A 4 -26.25 -8.19 -27.44
CA TYR A 4 -27.30 -7.23 -27.02
C TYR A 4 -27.40 -6.04 -27.98
N ALA A 5 -26.27 -5.59 -28.53
CA ALA A 5 -26.22 -4.49 -29.50
C ALA A 5 -26.79 -4.90 -30.88
N GLU A 6 -26.53 -6.14 -31.30
CA GLU A 6 -27.08 -6.69 -32.55
C GLU A 6 -28.60 -6.80 -32.54
N LYS A 7 -29.21 -7.14 -31.40
CA LYS A 7 -30.68 -7.19 -31.24
C LYS A 7 -31.38 -5.83 -31.36
N GLN A 8 -30.64 -4.72 -31.23
CA GLN A 8 -31.16 -3.35 -31.41
C GLN A 8 -30.82 -2.74 -32.77
N GLY A 9 -30.31 -3.52 -33.74
CA GLY A 9 -30.03 -3.03 -35.10
C GLY A 9 -28.84 -2.06 -35.19
N ARG A 10 -28.03 -1.95 -34.13
CA ARG A 10 -26.84 -1.09 -34.10
C ARG A 10 -25.61 -1.91 -34.44
N LYS A 11 -25.06 -1.72 -35.66
CA LYS A 11 -23.74 -2.24 -36.02
C LYS A 11 -22.67 -1.38 -35.34
N LEU A 12 -22.19 -1.83 -34.19
CA LEU A 12 -20.99 -1.29 -33.56
C LEU A 12 -19.78 -2.03 -34.16
N SER A 13 -18.93 -1.31 -34.89
CA SER A 13 -17.68 -1.89 -35.39
C SER A 13 -16.72 -2.14 -34.23
N ASP A 14 -16.07 -3.31 -34.17
CA ASP A 14 -15.10 -3.67 -33.12
C ASP A 14 -14.01 -2.58 -32.93
N ALA A 15 -13.61 -1.91 -34.01
CA ALA A 15 -12.66 -0.79 -34.00
C ALA A 15 -13.14 0.45 -33.20
N LYS A 16 -14.44 0.61 -32.96
CA LYS A 16 -15.02 1.68 -32.12
C LYS A 16 -15.21 1.25 -30.66
N ILE A 17 -15.30 -0.06 -30.42
CA ILE A 17 -15.48 -0.62 -29.08
C ILE A 17 -14.14 -0.66 -28.35
N ALA A 18 -13.06 -1.03 -29.03
CA ALA A 18 -11.74 -1.19 -28.41
C ALA A 18 -11.21 0.08 -27.70
N PRO A 19 -11.30 1.30 -28.28
CA PRO A 19 -10.85 2.52 -27.59
C PRO A 19 -11.76 2.90 -26.42
N ALA A 20 -13.07 2.63 -26.51
CA ALA A 20 -14.04 2.90 -25.45
C ALA A 20 -13.97 1.88 -24.28
N MET A 21 -13.24 0.77 -24.49
CA MET A 21 -12.91 -0.24 -23.48
C MET A 21 -11.49 -0.08 -22.93
N THR A 22 -10.79 0.99 -23.28
CA THR A 22 -9.49 1.31 -22.68
C THR A 22 -9.74 1.73 -21.24
N TRP A 23 -9.56 0.80 -20.30
CA TRP A 23 -9.46 1.12 -18.89
C TRP A 23 -8.29 2.11 -18.72
N SER A 24 -8.55 3.28 -18.14
CA SER A 24 -7.47 4.13 -17.66
C SER A 24 -6.78 3.37 -16.54
N GLU A 25 -5.57 2.87 -16.79
CA GLU A 25 -4.77 2.29 -15.72
C GLU A 25 -4.55 3.38 -14.65
N PRO A 26 -4.89 3.13 -13.38
CA PRO A 26 -4.55 4.06 -12.34
C PRO A 26 -3.01 4.20 -12.30
N SER A 27 -2.51 5.42 -12.31
CA SER A 27 -1.08 5.68 -12.29
C SER A 27 -0.53 5.48 -10.87
N ARG A 28 0.46 4.59 -10.70
CA ARG A 28 1.19 4.40 -9.45
C ARG A 28 1.96 5.67 -9.05
N ASP A 29 1.50 6.38 -8.02
CA ASP A 29 2.13 7.63 -7.54
C ASP A 29 2.63 7.53 -6.09
N VAL A 30 3.96 7.45 -5.95
CA VAL A 30 4.64 7.37 -4.64
C VAL A 30 5.35 8.66 -4.23
N ARG A 31 5.17 9.77 -4.97
CA ARG A 31 6.00 10.98 -4.82
C ARG A 31 5.92 11.57 -3.42
N ILE A 32 4.71 11.71 -2.89
CA ILE A 32 4.47 12.30 -1.56
C ILE A 32 5.16 11.47 -0.47
N ALA A 33 5.00 10.14 -0.51
CA ALA A 33 5.66 9.25 0.44
C ALA A 33 7.18 9.34 0.34
N ARG A 34 7.73 9.44 -0.88
CA ARG A 34 9.17 9.60 -1.12
C ARG A 34 9.71 10.92 -0.58
N GLU A 35 9.01 12.02 -0.81
CA GLU A 35 9.39 13.35 -0.29
C GLU A 35 9.39 13.37 1.24
N GLN A 36 8.37 12.79 1.89
CA GLN A 36 8.32 12.69 3.35
C GLN A 36 9.43 11.81 3.90
N ALA A 37 9.76 10.71 3.22
CA ALA A 37 10.85 9.82 3.62
C ALA A 37 12.21 10.54 3.54
N ILE A 38 12.48 11.28 2.46
CA ILE A 38 13.70 12.08 2.31
C ILE A 38 13.80 13.14 3.41
N ARG A 39 12.71 13.88 3.66
CA ARG A 39 12.67 14.87 4.76
C ARG A 39 13.04 14.24 6.11
N LEU A 40 12.51 13.05 6.41
CA LEU A 40 12.82 12.37 7.67
C LEU A 40 14.26 11.85 7.73
N ILE A 41 14.82 11.38 6.62
CA ILE A 41 16.25 11.00 6.50
C ILE A 41 17.15 12.21 6.74
N ASP A 42 16.80 13.38 6.21
CA ASP A 42 17.61 14.60 6.38
C ASP A 42 17.53 15.15 7.82
N SER A 43 16.39 14.99 8.48
CA SER A 43 16.16 15.48 9.85
C SER A 43 16.56 14.49 10.97
N GLY A 44 16.92 13.25 10.64
CA GLY A 44 17.19 12.20 11.61
C GLY A 44 17.26 10.80 10.99
N ASN A 45 17.10 9.77 11.81
CA ASN A 45 17.09 8.39 11.30
C ASN A 45 15.67 7.98 10.86
N LEU A 46 15.58 7.46 9.63
CA LEU A 46 14.43 6.71 9.13
C LEU A 46 14.86 5.25 8.93
N HIS A 47 13.98 4.32 9.29
CA HIS A 47 14.25 2.90 9.18
C HIS A 47 13.36 2.26 8.13
N CYS A 48 13.89 1.24 7.44
CA CYS A 48 13.12 0.35 6.60
C CYS A 48 12.07 -0.35 7.47
N VAL A 49 10.78 -0.18 7.15
CA VAL A 49 9.68 -0.78 7.94
C VAL A 49 9.84 -2.30 8.07
N TRP A 50 10.35 -2.96 7.02
CA TRP A 50 10.46 -4.40 6.97
C TRP A 50 11.68 -4.97 7.69
N SER A 51 12.84 -4.33 7.54
CA SER A 51 14.11 -4.87 8.03
C SER A 51 14.70 -4.13 9.23
N GLY A 52 14.13 -3.00 9.65
CA GLY A 52 14.63 -2.14 10.72
C GLY A 52 15.95 -1.41 10.42
N ARG A 53 16.61 -1.73 9.30
CA ARG A 53 17.85 -1.09 8.85
C ARG A 53 17.62 0.40 8.59
N THR A 54 18.57 1.23 9.01
CA THR A 54 18.58 2.66 8.68
C THR A 54 18.59 2.85 7.16
N LEU A 55 17.81 3.81 6.68
CA LEU A 55 17.70 4.17 5.28
C LEU A 55 18.60 5.37 4.96
N SER A 56 19.21 5.33 3.79
CA SER A 56 19.81 6.49 3.12
C SER A 56 19.00 6.84 1.89
N ALA A 57 19.17 8.05 1.34
CA ALA A 57 18.49 8.47 0.12
C ALA A 57 18.74 7.53 -1.07
N ASP A 58 19.93 6.93 -1.17
CA ASP A 58 20.32 6.01 -2.26
C ASP A 58 19.71 4.61 -2.10
N ALA A 59 19.46 4.20 -0.86
CA ALA A 59 18.90 2.90 -0.51
C ALA A 59 17.38 2.92 -0.34
N LEU A 60 16.76 4.10 -0.34
CA LEU A 60 15.33 4.32 -0.16
C LEU A 60 14.53 3.87 -1.39
N ASP A 61 13.47 3.11 -1.10
CA ASP A 61 12.38 2.83 -2.01
C ASP A 61 11.04 3.01 -1.27
N ILE A 62 9.95 3.19 -2.01
CA ILE A 62 8.59 3.23 -1.45
C ILE A 62 7.87 1.95 -1.82
N ASP A 63 7.71 1.08 -0.83
CA ASP A 63 6.97 -0.16 -0.96
C ASP A 63 5.48 0.10 -0.86
N HIS A 64 4.72 -0.68 -1.63
CA HIS A 64 3.29 -0.83 -1.41
C HIS A 64 3.08 -2.00 -0.45
N CYS A 65 2.57 -1.73 0.75
CA CYS A 65 2.32 -2.76 1.76
C CYS A 65 1.56 -3.95 1.14
N PHE A 66 0.47 -3.65 0.43
CA PHE A 66 -0.19 -4.59 -0.47
C PHE A 66 0.18 -4.30 -1.91
N PRO A 67 0.66 -5.31 -2.66
CA PRO A 67 1.18 -5.10 -4.00
C PRO A 67 0.10 -4.62 -4.95
N TRP A 68 0.47 -3.73 -5.86
CA TRP A 68 -0.43 -3.11 -6.84
C TRP A 68 -1.31 -4.13 -7.59
N ALA A 69 -0.74 -5.28 -7.95
CA ALA A 69 -1.44 -6.36 -8.65
C ALA A 69 -2.64 -6.94 -7.88
N ALA A 70 -2.64 -6.86 -6.54
CA ALA A 70 -3.73 -7.33 -5.68
C ALA A 70 -4.55 -6.18 -5.06
N TRP A 71 -3.95 -5.00 -4.96
CA TRP A 71 -4.53 -3.83 -4.32
C TRP A 71 -4.03 -2.55 -5.03
N PRO A 72 -4.63 -2.18 -6.18
CA PRO A 72 -4.19 -1.05 -6.99
C PRO A 72 -4.60 0.28 -6.33
N CYS A 73 -3.89 0.64 -5.27
CA CYS A 73 -4.21 1.76 -4.40
C CYS A 73 -2.92 2.42 -3.90
N ASP A 74 -2.80 3.73 -4.16
CA ASP A 74 -1.70 4.60 -3.72
C ASP A 74 -2.03 5.37 -2.44
N ASP A 75 -3.00 4.90 -1.65
CA ASP A 75 -3.33 5.51 -0.36
C ASP A 75 -2.09 5.55 0.54
N LEU A 76 -1.94 6.63 1.30
CA LEU A 76 -0.76 6.88 2.12
C LEU A 76 -0.52 5.76 3.14
N TRP A 77 -1.56 5.13 3.68
CA TRP A 77 -1.41 3.99 4.59
C TRP A 77 -0.74 2.78 3.93
N ASN A 78 -0.90 2.63 2.60
CA ASN A 78 -0.32 1.54 1.83
C ASN A 78 1.12 1.85 1.37
N LEU A 79 1.60 3.09 1.51
CA LEU A 79 2.93 3.51 1.05
C LEU A 79 3.93 3.60 2.21
N LEU A 80 4.96 2.75 2.18
CA LEU A 80 5.90 2.56 3.30
C LEU A 80 7.37 2.69 2.86
N PRO A 81 8.26 3.30 3.67
CA PRO A 81 9.67 3.41 3.35
C PRO A 81 10.36 2.05 3.55
N ALA A 82 10.96 1.55 2.48
CA ALA A 82 11.63 0.26 2.46
C ALA A 82 13.03 0.38 1.89
N HIS A 83 13.91 -0.52 2.31
CA HIS A 83 15.21 -0.67 1.67
C HIS A 83 15.01 -1.30 0.29
N ARG A 84 15.59 -0.71 -0.75
CA ARG A 84 15.42 -1.14 -2.15
C ARG A 84 15.60 -2.65 -2.37
N THR A 85 16.61 -3.26 -1.77
CA THR A 85 16.85 -4.71 -1.87
C THR A 85 15.73 -5.54 -1.25
N VAL A 86 15.14 -5.09 -0.14
CA VAL A 86 14.03 -5.79 0.50
C VAL A 86 12.78 -5.66 -0.37
N ASN A 87 12.48 -4.45 -0.84
CA ASN A 87 11.33 -4.21 -1.71
C ASN A 87 11.44 -4.96 -3.05
N GLN A 88 12.53 -4.75 -3.78
CA GLN A 88 12.67 -5.18 -5.18
C GLN A 88 13.08 -6.65 -5.34
N ASN A 89 13.77 -7.24 -4.36
CA ASN A 89 14.31 -8.61 -4.50
C ASN A 89 13.68 -9.62 -3.54
N GLN A 90 13.18 -9.21 -2.37
CA GLN A 90 12.66 -10.13 -1.36
C GLN A 90 11.13 -10.15 -1.34
N LYS A 91 10.50 -9.00 -1.06
CA LYS A 91 9.05 -8.86 -0.97
C LYS A 91 8.41 -8.91 -2.36
N ARG A 92 8.81 -8.01 -3.27
CA ARG A 92 8.26 -7.87 -4.63
C ARG A 92 6.73 -7.73 -4.59
N ASP A 93 6.04 -8.33 -5.55
CA ASP A 93 4.57 -8.33 -5.67
C ASP A 93 3.86 -9.32 -4.72
N LYS A 94 4.40 -9.51 -3.52
CA LYS A 94 3.82 -10.40 -2.49
C LYS A 94 3.24 -9.61 -1.33
N LEU A 95 2.25 -10.18 -0.65
CA LEU A 95 1.75 -9.66 0.62
C LEU A 95 2.76 -9.93 1.74
N PRO A 96 3.01 -9.00 2.68
CA PRO A 96 3.70 -9.35 3.92
C PRO A 96 2.84 -10.37 4.69
N GLY A 97 3.48 -11.38 5.27
CA GLY A 97 2.81 -12.31 6.19
C GLY A 97 2.30 -11.61 7.45
N VAL A 98 1.34 -12.22 8.15
CA VAL A 98 0.76 -11.64 9.38
C VAL A 98 1.83 -11.41 10.45
N GLU A 99 2.73 -12.38 10.67
CA GLU A 99 3.84 -12.20 11.63
C GLU A 99 4.85 -11.14 11.17
N VAL A 100 5.03 -10.96 9.86
CA VAL A 100 5.86 -9.87 9.31
C VAL A 100 5.22 -8.53 9.66
N LEU A 101 3.93 -8.36 9.38
CA LEU A 101 3.18 -7.15 9.71
C LEU A 101 3.27 -6.87 11.21
N ARG A 102 2.97 -7.86 12.05
CA ARG A 102 3.04 -7.74 13.52
C ARG A 102 4.42 -7.31 13.99
N SER A 103 5.49 -7.91 13.47
CA SER A 103 6.87 -7.53 13.81
C SER A 103 7.29 -6.14 13.31
N ALA A 104 6.52 -5.56 12.38
CA ALA A 104 6.75 -4.25 11.79
C ALA A 104 5.77 -3.17 12.29
N GLN A 105 4.81 -3.52 13.15
CA GLN A 105 3.75 -2.64 13.61
C GLN A 105 4.29 -1.29 14.09
N ASP A 106 5.20 -1.30 15.06
CA ASP A 106 5.76 -0.08 15.65
C ASP A 106 6.41 0.81 14.59
N ARG A 107 7.16 0.22 13.65
CA ARG A 107 7.85 0.97 12.58
C ARG A 107 6.88 1.53 11.55
N ILE A 108 5.80 0.80 11.24
CA ILE A 108 4.76 1.23 10.31
C ILE A 108 3.98 2.39 10.93
N GLN A 109 3.57 2.27 12.20
CA GLN A 109 2.84 3.32 12.90
C GLN A 109 3.71 4.56 13.14
N GLU A 110 4.98 4.38 13.50
CA GLU A 110 5.94 5.48 13.60
C GLU A 110 6.09 6.21 12.26
N TRP A 111 6.17 5.48 11.14
CA TRP A 111 6.20 6.08 9.82
C TRP A 111 4.93 6.87 9.51
N TRP A 112 3.74 6.30 9.74
CA TRP A 112 2.48 7.02 9.51
C TRP A 112 2.39 8.29 10.36
N GLU A 113 2.82 8.20 11.62
CA GLU A 113 2.82 9.34 12.53
C GLU A 113 3.78 10.44 12.06
N ARG A 114 5.07 10.13 11.86
CA ARG A 114 6.11 11.12 11.53
C ARG A 114 6.02 11.61 10.09
N GLY A 115 5.68 10.71 9.17
CA GLY A 115 5.64 10.93 7.73
C GLY A 115 4.37 11.63 7.26
N TYR A 116 3.22 11.38 7.91
CA TYR A 116 1.93 11.92 7.47
C TYR A 116 1.23 12.76 8.54
N LEU A 117 1.04 12.23 9.76
CA LEU A 117 0.26 12.93 10.80
C LEU A 117 0.98 14.15 11.39
N LYS A 118 2.31 14.10 11.49
CA LYS A 118 3.18 15.16 12.05
C LYS A 118 4.06 15.81 10.99
N ALA A 119 3.65 15.77 9.72
CA ALA A 119 4.46 16.22 8.59
C ALA A 119 4.69 17.74 8.49
N GLY A 120 4.11 18.54 9.40
CA GLY A 120 4.14 20.01 9.35
C GLY A 120 3.21 20.61 8.29
N ASN A 121 2.48 19.78 7.54
CA ASN A 121 1.44 20.15 6.59
C ASN A 121 0.09 19.64 7.12
N HIS A 122 -0.92 20.52 7.23
CA HIS A 122 -2.25 20.17 7.73
C HIS A 122 -3.06 19.29 6.77
N VAL A 123 -2.69 19.19 5.49
CA VAL A 123 -3.42 18.41 4.47
C VAL A 123 -3.12 16.90 4.57
N LEU A 124 -1.88 16.53 4.86
CA LEU A 124 -1.47 15.12 4.88
C LEU A 124 -2.18 14.28 5.97
N PRO A 125 -2.37 14.79 7.21
CA PRO A 125 -3.11 14.07 8.23
C PRO A 125 -4.55 13.77 7.81
N GLU A 126 -5.28 14.79 7.31
CA GLU A 126 -6.67 14.62 6.87
C GLU A 126 -6.77 13.64 5.69
N ARG A 127 -5.85 13.75 4.73
CA ARG A 127 -5.78 12.84 3.58
C ARG A 127 -5.55 11.40 4.03
N PHE A 128 -4.55 11.16 4.88
CA PHE A 128 -4.25 9.82 5.40
C PHE A 128 -5.47 9.18 6.08
N MET A 129 -6.15 9.92 6.95
CA MET A 129 -7.34 9.41 7.64
C MET A 129 -8.51 9.17 6.69
N THR A 130 -8.73 10.09 5.75
CA THR A 130 -9.80 9.94 4.75
C THR A 130 -9.59 8.70 3.86
N GLU A 131 -8.36 8.52 3.37
CA GLU A 131 -7.97 7.37 2.55
C GLU A 131 -8.10 6.05 3.32
N ALA A 132 -7.56 5.99 4.55
CA ALA A 132 -7.66 4.81 5.40
C ALA A 132 -9.12 4.42 5.65
N ARG A 133 -10.00 5.37 5.98
CA ARG A 133 -11.43 5.10 6.13
C ARG A 133 -12.08 4.60 4.84
N ALA A 134 -11.75 5.21 3.70
CA ALA A 134 -12.39 4.90 2.43
C ALA A 134 -12.06 3.49 1.93
N THR A 135 -10.84 2.99 2.19
CA THR A 135 -10.35 1.74 1.60
C THR A 135 -10.11 0.61 2.61
N LEU A 136 -10.16 0.90 3.91
CA LEU A 136 -10.16 -0.10 4.98
C LEU A 136 -11.54 -0.17 5.67
N PRO A 137 -12.49 -0.97 5.15
CA PRO A 137 -13.91 -0.91 5.49
C PRO A 137 -14.29 -1.34 6.92
N ILE A 138 -13.33 -1.72 7.76
CA ILE A 138 -13.56 -2.10 9.17
C ILE A 138 -13.52 -0.88 10.09
N ILE A 139 -13.10 0.28 9.59
CA ILE A 139 -13.07 1.52 10.35
C ILE A 139 -14.49 2.11 10.36
N GLU A 140 -15.31 1.66 11.32
CA GLU A 140 -16.72 2.05 11.44
C GLU A 140 -16.94 3.37 12.19
N HIS A 141 -15.97 3.79 13.01
CA HIS A 141 -16.10 4.96 13.88
C HIS A 141 -15.69 6.27 13.19
N ALA A 142 -16.40 7.36 13.57
CA ALA A 142 -16.15 8.72 13.08
C ALA A 142 -14.77 9.27 13.50
N GLU A 143 -14.21 8.74 14.59
CA GLU A 143 -12.85 8.99 15.05
C GLU A 143 -12.16 7.63 15.25
N PHE A 144 -10.92 7.50 14.80
CA PHE A 144 -10.12 6.29 14.91
C PHE A 144 -8.64 6.65 14.99
N GLN A 145 -7.81 5.73 15.48
CA GLN A 145 -6.38 5.92 15.72
C GLN A 145 -5.53 5.00 14.83
N LEU A 146 -4.21 5.15 14.89
CA LEU A 146 -3.28 4.33 14.10
C LEU A 146 -3.37 2.83 14.41
N ASP A 147 -3.78 2.46 15.63
CA ASP A 147 -4.04 1.07 16.00
C ASP A 147 -5.23 0.48 15.23
N ASP A 148 -6.29 1.27 15.04
CA ASP A 148 -7.47 0.86 14.28
C ASP A 148 -7.12 0.70 12.78
N VAL A 149 -6.32 1.61 12.24
CA VAL A 149 -5.80 1.52 10.85
C VAL A 149 -4.97 0.25 10.68
N PHE A 150 -4.08 -0.04 11.64
CA PHE A 150 -3.24 -1.23 11.60
C PHE A 150 -4.07 -2.52 11.74
N ALA A 151 -5.08 -2.55 12.61
CA ALA A 151 -5.99 -3.67 12.76
C ALA A 151 -6.78 -3.93 11.46
N ALA A 152 -7.31 -2.88 10.85
CA ALA A 152 -8.04 -2.97 9.59
C ALA A 152 -7.13 -3.42 8.43
N LEU A 153 -5.88 -2.96 8.40
CA LEU A 153 -4.84 -3.45 7.48
C LEU A 153 -4.62 -4.96 7.65
N ASN A 154 -4.45 -5.47 8.87
CA ASN A 154 -4.25 -6.91 9.10
C ASN A 154 -5.43 -7.74 8.59
N MET A 155 -6.67 -7.30 8.85
CA MET A 155 -7.85 -7.97 8.33
C MET A 155 -7.92 -7.93 6.80
N ARG A 156 -7.51 -6.82 6.18
CA ARG A 156 -7.43 -6.72 4.72
C ARG A 156 -6.38 -7.68 4.15
N GLN A 157 -5.22 -7.80 4.79
CA GLN A 157 -4.19 -8.76 4.41
C GLN A 157 -4.74 -10.19 4.41
N ILE A 158 -5.46 -10.57 5.47
CA ILE A 158 -6.08 -11.89 5.62
C ILE A 158 -7.05 -12.16 4.46
N ARG A 159 -7.93 -11.20 4.16
CA ARG A 159 -8.88 -11.33 3.03
C ARG A 159 -8.18 -11.45 1.69
N LEU A 160 -7.18 -10.61 1.41
CA LEU A 160 -6.42 -10.71 0.15
C LEU A 160 -5.73 -12.07 0.02
N LYS A 161 -5.19 -12.62 1.12
CA LYS A 161 -4.59 -13.96 1.12
C LYS A 161 -5.62 -15.05 0.81
N TYR A 162 -6.77 -15.06 1.48
CA TYR A 162 -7.74 -16.16 1.35
C TYR A 162 -8.66 -16.02 0.14
N ASP A 163 -9.14 -14.82 -0.16
CA ASP A 163 -10.13 -14.57 -1.21
C ASP A 163 -9.47 -14.53 -2.61
N GLN A 164 -8.24 -14.00 -2.68
CA GLN A 164 -7.53 -13.79 -3.95
C GLN A 164 -6.27 -14.65 -4.12
N GLN A 165 -5.95 -15.51 -3.12
CA GLN A 165 -4.78 -16.40 -3.15
C GLN A 165 -3.45 -15.70 -3.46
N VAL A 166 -3.32 -14.44 -3.04
CA VAL A 166 -2.13 -13.63 -3.34
C VAL A 166 -0.91 -14.24 -2.63
N PRO A 167 0.23 -14.41 -3.34
CA PRO A 167 1.43 -14.98 -2.74
C PRO A 167 1.91 -14.17 -1.52
N VAL A 168 2.33 -14.87 -0.47
CA VAL A 168 2.79 -14.28 0.79
C VAL A 168 4.33 -14.29 0.86
N TRP A 169 4.88 -13.20 1.36
CA TRP A 169 6.29 -13.05 1.70
C TRP A 169 6.50 -13.24 3.20
N GLU A 170 7.36 -14.20 3.53
CA GLU A 170 7.85 -14.47 4.88
C GLU A 170 9.38 -14.56 4.82
N PRO A 171 10.12 -13.58 5.37
CA PRO A 171 11.57 -13.61 5.41
C PRO A 171 12.04 -14.78 6.29
N GLU A 172 13.11 -15.46 5.87
CA GLU A 172 13.59 -16.67 6.56
C GLU A 172 13.95 -16.46 8.04
N VAL A 173 14.28 -15.23 8.42
CA VAL A 173 14.61 -14.86 9.80
C VAL A 173 13.42 -15.05 10.75
N LEU A 174 12.18 -14.98 10.26
CA LEU A 174 10.96 -15.20 11.05
C LEU A 174 10.47 -16.66 11.05
N LYS A 175 11.14 -17.56 10.30
CA LYS A 175 10.71 -18.97 10.16
C LYS A 175 11.29 -19.91 11.22
N ARG A 176 12.06 -19.41 12.19
CA ARG A 176 12.62 -20.23 13.27
C ARG A 176 11.75 -20.11 14.52
N PRO A 177 10.99 -21.14 14.91
CA PRO A 177 10.48 -21.19 16.27
C PRO A 177 11.68 -21.38 17.21
N THR A 178 11.79 -20.50 18.22
CA THR A 178 12.60 -20.75 19.42
C THR A 178 12.07 -21.94 20.18
#